data_AF-M1ZW73-F1
#
_entry.id   AF-M1ZW73-F1
#
_cell.length_a   1.000
_cell.length_b   1.000
_cell.length_c   1.000
_cell.angle_alpha   90.00
_cell.angle_beta   90.00
_cell.angle_gamma   90.00
#
_symmetry.space_group_name_H-M   'P 1'
#
loop_
_entity.id
_entity.type
_entity.pdbx_description
1 polymer ?
#
loop_
_entity_poly.entity_id
_entity_poly.type
_entity_poly.pdbx_seq_one_letter_code
_entity_poly.pdbx_strand_id
1 'polypeptide(L)'
;MNTKFKKSIYLLLFLALIFSGVIAFNYKVKADKKEDISDNKEVYLTFDDGPSDKTTENILDVLKENDVKATFFIIGKYIEGREDILKRIVKEGHSLGLHTYSHNYKTIYQNNKV
;
A
#
# COMPACT_ATOMS: atom_id res chain seq x y z
N MET A 1 49.55 -32.55 0.49
CA MET A 1 48.56 -31.49 0.84
C MET A 1 48.14 -31.66 2.29
N ASN A 2 48.32 -30.63 3.12
CA ASN A 2 48.15 -30.68 4.59
C ASN A 2 46.70 -31.05 4.99
N THR A 3 46.54 -31.89 6.02
CA THR A 3 45.23 -32.33 6.55
C THR A 3 44.35 -31.18 7.02
N LYS A 4 44.95 -30.11 7.58
CA LYS A 4 44.24 -28.86 7.92
C LYS A 4 43.70 -28.16 6.67
N PHE A 5 44.49 -28.15 5.59
CA PHE A 5 44.09 -27.53 4.32
C PHE A 5 42.92 -28.27 3.66
N LYS A 6 42.95 -29.62 3.67
CA LYS A 6 41.83 -30.44 3.18
C LYS A 6 40.55 -30.20 3.99
N LYS A 7 40.62 -30.12 5.32
CA LYS A 7 39.46 -29.81 6.18
C LYS A 7 38.86 -28.44 5.88
N SER A 8 39.70 -27.43 5.63
CA SER A 8 39.24 -26.09 5.25
C SER A 8 38.51 -26.08 3.90
N ILE A 9 39.00 -26.86 2.93
CA ILE A 9 38.34 -27.01 1.62
C ILE A 9 36.97 -27.69 1.78
N TYR A 10 36.89 -28.78 2.54
CA TYR A 10 35.60 -29.46 2.77
C TYR A 10 34.60 -28.56 3.50
N LEU A 11 35.05 -27.74 4.45
CA LEU A 11 34.19 -26.78 5.14
C LEU A 11 33.66 -25.70 4.19
N LEU A 12 34.50 -25.16 3.30
CA LEU A 12 34.08 -24.18 2.30
C LEU A 12 33.08 -24.76 1.30
N LEU A 13 33.32 -25.99 0.83
CA LEU A 13 32.38 -26.68 -0.07
C LEU A 13 31.04 -26.96 0.60
N PHE A 14 31.05 -27.33 1.89
CA PHE A 14 29.83 -27.53 2.66
C PHE A 14 29.04 -26.23 2.86
N LEU A 15 29.73 -25.12 3.19
CA LEU A 15 29.08 -23.81 3.33
C LEU A 15 28.50 -23.30 2.00
N ALA A 16 29.19 -23.52 0.88
CA ALA A 16 28.68 -23.17 -0.45
C ALA A 16 27.42 -23.98 -0.82
N LEU A 17 27.36 -25.25 -0.42
CA LEU A 17 26.18 -26.11 -0.60
C LEU A 17 24.99 -25.65 0.24
N ILE A 18 25.21 -25.25 1.49
CA ILE A 18 24.15 -24.66 2.31
C ILE A 18 23.67 -23.34 1.70
N PHE A 19 24.61 -22.47 1.28
CA PHE A 19 24.26 -21.18 0.70
C PHE A 19 23.46 -21.31 -0.60
N SER A 20 23.85 -22.23 -1.49
CA SER A 20 23.08 -22.50 -2.72
C SER A 20 21.71 -23.09 -2.43
N GLY A 21 21.58 -23.97 -1.42
CA GLY A 21 20.31 -24.50 -0.94
C GLY A 21 19.38 -23.40 -0.40
N VAL A 22 19.91 -22.46 0.38
CA VAL A 22 19.16 -21.30 0.89
C VAL A 22 18.71 -20.39 -0.25
N ILE A 23 19.57 -20.12 -1.24
CA ILE A 23 19.20 -19.32 -2.41
C ILE A 23 18.10 -20.01 -3.22
N ALA A 24 18.26 -21.31 -3.51
CA ALA A 24 17.27 -22.09 -4.26
C ALA A 24 15.93 -22.15 -3.51
N PHE A 25 15.94 -22.30 -2.19
CA PHE A 25 14.74 -22.25 -1.36
C PHE A 25 14.03 -20.89 -1.44
N ASN A 26 14.77 -19.77 -1.32
CA ASN A 26 14.20 -18.44 -1.46
C ASN A 26 13.63 -18.18 -2.87
N TYR A 27 14.32 -18.65 -3.91
CA TYR A 27 13.81 -18.59 -5.29
C TYR A 27 12.54 -19.41 -5.46
N LYS A 28 12.48 -20.61 -4.87
CA LYS A 28 11.30 -21.46 -4.91
C LYS A 28 10.12 -20.86 -4.13
N VAL A 29 10.34 -20.31 -2.94
CA VAL A 29 9.32 -19.56 -2.18
C VAL A 29 8.81 -18.36 -2.98
N LYS A 30 9.68 -17.67 -3.74
CA LYS A 30 9.28 -16.55 -4.59
C LYS A 30 8.55 -17.00 -5.87
N ALA A 31 8.89 -18.16 -6.43
CA ALA A 31 8.22 -18.73 -7.60
C ALA A 31 6.88 -19.40 -7.26
N ASP A 32 6.77 -20.00 -6.07
CA ASP A 32 5.55 -20.60 -5.52
C ASP A 32 4.58 -19.52 -5.01
N LYS A 33 5.04 -18.27 -4.82
CA LYS A 33 4.17 -17.08 -4.88
C LYS A 33 3.74 -16.83 -6.33
N LYS A 34 3.01 -17.79 -6.89
CA LYS A 34 2.05 -17.54 -7.96
C LYS A 34 1.10 -16.48 -7.40
N GLU A 35 0.82 -15.40 -8.13
CA GLU A 35 -0.34 -14.57 -7.81
C GLU A 35 -1.53 -15.52 -7.80
N ASP A 36 -1.98 -15.90 -6.60
CA ASP A 36 -3.31 -16.41 -6.41
C ASP A 36 -4.19 -15.29 -6.97
N ILE A 37 -4.76 -15.50 -8.16
CA ILE A 37 -6.02 -14.86 -8.51
C ILE A 37 -6.99 -15.51 -7.53
N SER A 38 -6.95 -15.03 -6.30
CA SER A 38 -7.71 -15.57 -5.21
C SER A 38 -9.16 -15.39 -5.59
N ASP A 39 -9.95 -16.45 -5.51
CA ASP A 39 -11.41 -16.39 -5.52
C ASP A 39 -11.94 -15.70 -4.23
N ASN A 40 -11.10 -14.87 -3.59
CA ASN A 40 -11.44 -14.05 -2.45
C ASN A 40 -12.37 -12.95 -2.93
N LYS A 41 -13.57 -12.94 -2.35
CA LYS A 41 -14.55 -11.87 -2.55
C LYS A 41 -14.07 -10.63 -1.80
N GLU A 42 -13.15 -9.91 -2.41
CA GLU A 42 -12.61 -8.65 -1.88
C GLU A 42 -13.37 -7.45 -2.44
N VAL A 43 -13.56 -6.44 -1.59
CA VAL A 43 -14.11 -5.15 -1.98
C VAL A 43 -13.21 -4.04 -1.45
N TYR A 44 -13.05 -2.99 -2.25
CA TYR A 44 -12.24 -1.83 -1.92
C TYR A 44 -13.14 -0.62 -1.77
N LEU A 45 -13.21 -0.07 -0.56
CA LEU A 45 -14.05 1.09 -0.27
C LEU A 45 -13.31 2.38 -0.63
N THR A 46 -14.00 3.24 -1.36
CA THR A 46 -13.53 4.58 -1.71
C THR A 46 -14.62 5.61 -1.44
N PHE A 47 -14.22 6.81 -1.01
CA PHE A 47 -15.11 7.92 -0.72
C PHE A 47 -14.61 9.18 -1.41
N ASP A 48 -15.47 9.80 -2.21
CA ASP A 48 -15.18 11.04 -2.94
C ASP A 48 -15.75 12.27 -2.19
N ASP A 49 -15.39 13.45 -2.67
CA ASP A 49 -15.94 14.75 -2.26
C ASP A 49 -15.64 15.27 -0.85
N GLY A 50 -14.83 14.56 -0.07
CA GLY A 50 -14.36 15.01 1.26
C GLY A 50 -13.27 16.11 1.19
N PRO A 51 -12.81 16.63 2.35
CA PRO A 51 -13.30 16.35 3.69
C PRO A 51 -14.59 17.13 3.99
N SER A 52 -15.41 16.57 4.86
CA SER A 52 -16.60 17.22 5.42
C SER A 52 -16.60 17.04 6.94
N ASP A 53 -17.01 18.07 7.67
CA ASP A 53 -16.85 18.10 9.14
C ASP A 53 -17.54 16.92 9.83
N LYS A 54 -18.82 16.68 9.50
CA LYS A 54 -19.60 15.63 10.16
C LYS A 54 -19.56 14.29 9.44
N THR A 55 -19.69 14.29 8.12
CA THR A 55 -19.85 13.04 7.38
C THR A 55 -18.55 12.24 7.31
N THR A 56 -17.42 12.90 7.05
CA THR A 56 -16.12 12.22 6.97
C THR A 56 -15.72 11.66 8.33
N GLU A 57 -15.95 12.39 9.43
CA GLU A 57 -15.68 11.88 10.77
C GLU A 57 -16.54 10.67 11.13
N ASN A 58 -17.84 10.72 10.86
CA ASN A 58 -18.73 9.59 11.10
C ASN A 58 -18.33 8.35 10.29
N ILE A 59 -17.89 8.52 9.04
CA ILE A 59 -17.37 7.41 8.22
C ILE A 59 -16.12 6.83 8.86
N LEU A 60 -15.18 7.66 9.32
CA LEU A 60 -13.96 7.19 10.01
C LEU A 60 -14.29 6.42 11.29
N ASP A 61 -15.29 6.88 12.06
CA ASP A 61 -15.76 6.17 13.25
C ASP A 61 -16.26 4.75 12.89
N VAL A 62 -17.15 4.64 11.89
CA VAL A 62 -17.69 3.35 11.45
C VAL A 62 -16.59 2.43 10.90
N LEU A 63 -15.66 2.96 10.10
CA LEU A 63 -14.55 2.18 9.56
C LEU A 63 -13.66 1.65 10.67
N LYS A 64 -13.38 2.48 11.68
CA LYS A 64 -12.61 2.09 12.87
C LYS A 64 -13.31 1.02 13.71
N GLU A 65 -14.62 1.16 13.93
CA GLU A 65 -15.43 0.18 14.65
C GLU A 65 -15.42 -1.21 14.00
N ASN A 66 -15.30 -1.25 12.67
CA ASN A 66 -15.29 -2.49 11.89
C ASN A 66 -13.88 -2.96 11.49
N ASP A 67 -12.81 -2.27 11.92
CA ASP A 67 -11.42 -2.51 11.51
C ASP A 67 -11.21 -2.58 9.98
N VAL A 68 -11.90 -1.70 9.24
CA VAL A 68 -11.83 -1.62 7.77
C VAL A 68 -11.00 -0.41 7.33
N LYS A 69 -10.17 -0.57 6.30
CA LYS A 69 -9.45 0.53 5.64
C LYS A 69 -10.12 0.94 4.32
N ALA A 70 -9.88 2.17 3.91
CA ALA A 70 -10.52 2.78 2.75
C ALA A 70 -9.60 3.85 2.13
N THR A 71 -9.97 4.31 0.94
CA THR A 71 -9.32 5.46 0.28
C THR A 71 -10.27 6.65 0.23
N PHE A 72 -9.81 7.83 0.63
CA PHE A 72 -10.57 9.07 0.60
C PHE A 72 -10.02 9.98 -0.49
N PHE A 73 -10.80 10.25 -1.53
CA PHE A 73 -10.46 11.21 -2.57
C PHE A 73 -10.95 12.61 -2.17
N ILE A 74 -10.00 13.51 -1.94
CA ILE A 74 -10.24 14.82 -1.33
C ILE A 74 -10.30 15.93 -2.37
N ILE A 75 -11.31 16.80 -2.24
CA ILE A 75 -11.41 18.07 -2.95
C ILE A 75 -10.57 19.12 -2.19
N GLY A 76 -9.59 19.70 -2.88
CA GLY A 76 -8.64 20.65 -2.29
C GLY A 76 -9.28 21.89 -1.65
N LYS A 77 -10.31 22.49 -2.27
CA LYS A 77 -10.98 23.70 -1.77
C LYS A 77 -11.72 23.51 -0.44
N TYR A 78 -11.91 22.28 0.02
CA TYR A 78 -12.58 21.99 1.29
C TYR A 78 -11.61 21.67 2.43
N ILE A 79 -10.30 21.65 2.16
CA ILE A 79 -9.27 21.32 3.16
C ILE A 79 -9.12 22.41 4.21
N GLU A 80 -9.21 23.68 3.83
CA GLU A 80 -8.99 24.81 4.76
C GLU A 80 -9.93 24.71 5.96
N GLY A 81 -9.34 24.62 7.16
CA GLY A 81 -10.06 24.44 8.43
C GLY A 81 -10.44 23.00 8.77
N ARG A 82 -10.05 22.02 7.95
CA ARG A 82 -10.31 20.57 8.10
C ARG A 82 -9.05 19.72 8.02
N GLU A 83 -7.88 20.33 8.21
CA GLU A 83 -6.59 19.64 8.13
C GLU A 83 -6.50 18.50 9.14
N ASP A 84 -7.15 18.63 10.30
CA ASP A 84 -7.17 17.60 11.33
C ASP A 84 -7.94 16.34 10.90
N ILE A 85 -8.97 16.48 10.07
CA ILE A 85 -9.66 15.33 9.46
C ILE A 85 -8.71 14.59 8.52
N LEU A 86 -7.92 15.30 7.70
CA LEU A 86 -6.92 14.67 6.82
C LEU A 86 -5.83 13.95 7.61
N LYS A 87 -5.34 14.57 8.69
CA LYS A 87 -4.38 13.92 9.60
C LYS A 87 -4.97 12.67 10.22
N ARG A 88 -6.26 12.70 10.60
CA ARG A 88 -6.98 11.55 11.14
C ARG A 88 -7.08 10.42 10.13
N ILE A 89 -7.47 10.71 8.88
CA ILE A 89 -7.52 9.74 7.77
C ILE A 89 -6.19 8.97 7.68
N VAL A 90 -5.07 9.68 7.61
CA VAL A 90 -3.74 9.06 7.49
C VAL A 90 -3.35 8.31 8.77
N LYS A 91 -3.59 8.92 9.95
CA LYS A 91 -3.25 8.34 11.25
C LYS A 91 -3.98 7.03 11.51
N GLU A 92 -5.22 6.90 11.02
CA GLU A 92 -6.03 5.69 11.17
C GLU A 92 -5.73 4.62 10.09
N GLY A 93 -4.78 4.89 9.19
CA GLY A 93 -4.26 3.92 8.21
C GLY A 93 -5.04 3.88 6.89
N HIS A 94 -5.83 4.91 6.60
CA HIS A 94 -6.51 5.05 5.32
C HIS A 94 -5.61 5.72 4.27
N SER A 95 -5.94 5.55 2.99
CA SER A 95 -5.23 6.23 1.90
C SER A 95 -5.91 7.57 1.56
N LEU A 96 -5.10 8.56 1.15
CA LEU A 96 -5.58 9.82 0.59
C LEU A 96 -5.35 9.85 -0.93
N GLY A 97 -6.39 10.21 -1.67
CA GLY A 97 -6.36 10.51 -3.09
C GLY A 97 -6.78 11.96 -3.36
N LEU A 98 -6.51 12.44 -4.57
CA LEU A 98 -6.94 13.76 -5.01
C LEU A 98 -8.24 13.64 -5.83
N HIS A 99 -9.26 14.39 -5.45
CA HIS A 99 -10.51 14.57 -6.20
C HIS A 99 -10.60 15.97 -6.81
N THR A 100 -9.47 16.45 -7.36
CA THR A 100 -9.28 17.80 -7.92
C THR A 100 -9.28 18.90 -6.86
N TYR A 101 -8.92 20.14 -7.24
CA TYR A 101 -8.99 21.26 -6.29
C TYR A 101 -10.41 21.78 -6.12
N SER A 102 -11.16 21.99 -7.21
CA SER A 102 -12.42 22.76 -7.18
C SER A 102 -13.67 21.95 -7.48
N HIS A 103 -13.51 20.71 -7.97
CA HIS A 103 -14.60 19.89 -8.52
C HIS A 103 -15.41 20.63 -9.61
N ASN A 104 -14.76 21.53 -10.35
CA ASN A 104 -15.36 22.30 -11.44
C ASN A 104 -14.84 21.81 -12.78
N TYR A 105 -15.63 20.95 -13.44
CA TYR A 105 -15.31 20.36 -14.73
C TYR A 105 -14.87 21.38 -15.78
N LYS A 106 -15.57 22.53 -15.89
CA LYS A 106 -15.26 23.58 -16.87
C LYS A 106 -13.91 24.26 -16.61
N THR A 107 -13.42 24.24 -15.37
CA THR A 107 -12.11 24.81 -15.02
C THR A 107 -11.01 23.77 -15.25
N ILE A 108 -11.30 22.51 -14.92
CA ILE A 108 -10.31 21.43 -14.96
C ILE A 108 -10.04 20.96 -16.38
N TYR A 109 -11.09 20.82 -17.20
CA TYR A 109 -11.00 20.29 -18.57
C TYR A 109 -11.20 21.38 -19.61
N GLN A 110 -10.46 22.49 -19.48
CA GLN A 110 -10.48 23.55 -20.48
C GLN A 110 -9.74 23.10 -21.74
N ASN A 111 -10.49 22.91 -22.82
CA ASN A 111 -9.91 22.77 -24.14
C ASN A 111 -9.66 24.17 -24.71
N ASN A 112 -8.60 24.82 -24.24
CA ASN A 112 -8.07 25.99 -24.90
C ASN A 112 -7.45 25.49 -26.20
N LYS A 113 -8.09 25.77 -27.35
CA LYS A 113 -7.46 25.54 -28.65
C LYS A 113 -6.14 26.32 -28.64
N VAL A 114 -5.04 25.59 -28.49
CA VAL A 114 -3.67 26.12 -28.61
C VAL A 114 -3.39 26.41 -30.08
#